data_AF-A0A9E7U6X0-F1
#
_entry.id   AF-A0A9E7U6X0-F1
#
_cell.length_a   1.000
_cell.length_b   1.000
_cell.length_c   1.000
_cell.angle_alpha   90.00
_cell.angle_beta   90.00
_cell.angle_gamma   90.00
#
_symmetry.space_group_name_H-M   'P 1'
#
loop_
_entity.id
_entity.type
_entity.pdbx_description
1 polymer ?
#
loop_
_entity_poly.entity_id
_entity_poly.type
_entity_poly.pdbx_seq_one_letter_code
_entity_poly.pdbx_strand_id
1 'polypeptide(L)'
;MANGDPLDGEVLLLAGAKASLSPRRLPVLVDAAQAHLRGELARYRREYEAVYEDDRFVVFLVEPDHWDGLAATLGVNDRERDALRRAHAEQLRWVGRDADRLDEFESALEIREAVVVGTGPESEGEAGTGVETGTGTGA
;
A
#
# COMPACT_ATOMS: atom_id res chain seq x y z
N MET A 1 -7.80 10.33 -10.49
CA MET A 1 -6.67 11.10 -9.92
C MET A 1 -5.97 10.15 -8.96
N ALA A 2 -4.95 9.45 -9.44
CA ALA A 2 -4.10 8.64 -8.58
C ALA A 2 -3.02 9.59 -8.02
N ASN A 3 -3.08 9.87 -6.72
CA ASN A 3 -1.88 10.33 -6.00
C ASN A 3 -0.82 9.24 -6.19
N GLY A 4 0.46 9.57 -6.28
CA GLY A 4 1.56 8.61 -6.50
C GLY A 4 1.78 7.56 -5.40
N ASP A 5 0.74 7.26 -4.63
CA ASP A 5 0.69 6.21 -3.63
C ASP A 5 0.40 4.86 -4.30
N PRO A 6 1.07 3.76 -3.88
CA PRO A 6 0.85 2.44 -4.47
C PRO A 6 -0.56 1.89 -4.26
N LEU A 7 -1.36 2.48 -3.35
CA LEU A 7 -2.77 2.15 -3.17
C LEU A 7 -3.66 3.36 -3.46
N ASP A 8 -4.69 3.14 -4.27
CA ASP A 8 -5.64 4.19 -4.65
C ASP A 8 -6.43 4.71 -3.44
N GLY A 9 -6.62 6.02 -3.36
CA GLY A 9 -7.31 6.66 -2.22
C GLY A 9 -8.74 6.14 -1.97
N GLU A 10 -9.45 5.73 -3.02
CA GLU A 10 -10.78 5.11 -2.90
C GLU A 10 -10.71 3.70 -2.31
N VAL A 11 -9.68 2.93 -2.67
CA VAL A 11 -9.39 1.61 -2.09
C VAL A 11 -9.13 1.74 -0.60
N LEU A 12 -8.35 2.74 -0.19
CA LEU A 12 -8.07 3.02 1.22
C LEU A 12 -9.35 3.41 1.98
N LEU A 13 -10.18 4.29 1.41
CA LEU A 13 -11.44 4.68 2.06
C LEU A 13 -12.36 3.47 2.28
N LEU A 14 -12.51 2.61 1.26
CA LEU A 14 -13.38 1.44 1.34
C LEU A 14 -12.86 0.40 2.37
N ALA A 15 -11.57 0.09 2.34
CA ALA A 15 -10.96 -0.86 3.25
C ALA A 15 -11.00 -0.36 4.71
N GLY A 16 -10.69 0.93 4.92
CA GLY A 16 -10.74 1.55 6.25
C GLY A 16 -12.15 1.56 6.83
N ALA A 17 -13.16 1.90 6.03
CA ALA A 17 -14.55 1.87 6.44
C ALA A 17 -15.02 0.44 6.82
N LYS A 18 -14.67 -0.57 6.01
CA LYS A 18 -15.00 -1.98 6.29
C LYS A 18 -14.38 -2.47 7.62
N ALA A 19 -13.22 -1.93 8.01
CA ALA A 19 -12.54 -2.26 9.26
C ALA A 19 -12.94 -1.36 10.45
N SER A 20 -13.91 -0.45 10.27
CA SER A 20 -14.28 0.57 11.28
C SER A 20 -13.10 1.44 11.73
N LEU A 21 -12.15 1.73 10.83
CA LEU A 21 -11.04 2.62 11.10
C LEU A 21 -11.40 4.07 10.76
N SER A 22 -10.79 5.02 11.47
CA SER A 22 -10.90 6.43 11.09
C SER A 22 -10.33 6.65 9.69
N PRO A 23 -10.87 7.56 8.87
CA PRO A 23 -10.43 7.79 7.49
C PRO A 23 -8.94 8.13 7.35
N ARG A 24 -8.33 8.69 8.40
CA ARG A 24 -6.91 9.05 8.46
C ARG A 24 -6.01 7.92 8.96
N ARG A 25 -6.58 6.85 9.52
CA ARG A 25 -5.79 5.79 10.16
C ARG A 25 -5.20 4.83 9.14
N LEU A 26 -5.97 4.41 8.15
CA LEU A 26 -5.47 3.46 7.14
C LEU A 26 -4.32 4.03 6.28
N PRO A 27 -4.36 5.28 5.80
CA PRO A 27 -3.20 5.87 5.10
C PRO A 27 -1.91 5.77 5.92
N VAL A 28 -1.94 6.13 7.21
CA VAL A 28 -0.77 6.03 8.10
C VAL A 28 -0.26 4.58 8.26
N LEU A 29 -1.16 3.61 8.30
CA LEU A 29 -0.79 2.20 8.36
C LEU A 29 -0.16 1.73 7.05
N VAL A 30 -0.66 2.21 5.91
CA VAL A 30 -0.11 1.91 4.59
C VAL A 30 1.28 2.52 4.43
N ASP A 31 1.49 3.77 4.83
CA ASP A 31 2.83 4.38 4.86
C ASP A 31 3.82 3.53 5.66
N ALA A 32 3.44 3.11 6.87
CA ALA A 32 4.29 2.26 7.72
C ALA A 32 4.58 0.89 7.07
N ALA A 33 3.56 0.27 6.45
CA ALA A 33 3.72 -0.98 5.73
C ALA A 33 4.63 -0.81 4.50
N GLN A 34 4.44 0.24 3.71
CA GLN A 34 5.25 0.51 2.52
C GLN A 34 6.72 0.76 2.87
N ALA A 35 7.01 1.49 3.95
CA ALA A 35 8.37 1.70 4.43
C ALA A 35 9.08 0.37 4.73
N HIS A 36 8.38 -0.57 5.36
CA HIS A 36 8.90 -1.91 5.63
C HIS A 36 9.04 -2.75 4.34
N LEU A 37 7.99 -2.81 3.52
CA LEU A 37 7.91 -3.64 2.32
C LEU A 37 8.91 -3.22 1.24
N ARG A 38 9.16 -1.91 1.08
CA ARG A 38 10.20 -1.40 0.16
C ARG A 38 11.60 -1.85 0.57
N GLY A 39 11.88 -1.89 1.87
CA GLY A 39 13.14 -2.42 2.39
C GLY A 39 13.35 -3.90 2.05
N GLU A 40 12.26 -4.67 1.98
CA GLU A 40 12.28 -6.10 1.67
C GLU A 40 12.00 -6.42 0.18
N LEU A 41 11.84 -5.42 -0.69
CA LEU A 41 11.39 -5.62 -2.09
C LEU A 41 12.25 -6.64 -2.86
N ALA A 42 13.58 -6.58 -2.68
CA ALA A 42 14.50 -7.53 -3.33
C ALA A 42 14.29 -8.97 -2.86
N ARG A 43 13.88 -9.16 -1.59
CA ARG A 43 13.51 -10.46 -1.05
C ARG A 43 12.18 -10.93 -1.62
N TYR A 44 11.16 -10.07 -1.65
CA TYR A 44 9.85 -10.43 -2.20
C TYR A 44 9.95 -10.89 -3.66
N ARG A 45 10.72 -10.18 -4.49
CA ARG A 45 10.96 -10.58 -5.88
C ARG A 45 11.63 -11.96 -6.06
N ARG A 46 12.38 -12.42 -5.05
CA ARG A 46 13.03 -13.73 -5.08
C ARG A 46 12.18 -14.86 -4.52
N GLU A 47 11.30 -14.54 -3.58
CA GLU A 47 10.59 -15.52 -2.75
C GLU A 47 9.14 -15.72 -3.20
N TYR A 48 8.53 -14.68 -3.77
CA TYR A 48 7.11 -14.67 -4.11
C TYR A 48 6.86 -14.45 -5.60
N GLU A 49 5.70 -14.92 -6.06
CA GLU A 49 5.22 -14.72 -7.43
C GLU A 49 4.68 -13.28 -7.59
N ALA A 50 5.26 -12.53 -8.52
CA ALA A 50 4.73 -11.24 -8.95
C ALA A 50 3.64 -11.45 -10.01
N VAL A 51 2.40 -11.08 -9.69
CA VAL A 51 1.24 -11.27 -10.59
C VAL A 51 0.91 -10.03 -11.43
N TYR A 52 1.39 -8.88 -10.99
CA TYR A 52 1.25 -7.60 -11.66
C TYR A 52 2.45 -6.70 -11.31
N GLU A 53 2.98 -5.97 -12.29
CA GLU A 53 4.04 -4.97 -12.09
C GLU A 53 3.85 -3.83 -13.10
N ASP A 54 3.89 -2.59 -12.62
CA ASP A 54 3.97 -1.37 -13.42
C ASP A 54 5.08 -0.43 -12.88
N ASP A 55 5.21 0.76 -13.46
CA ASP A 55 6.21 1.76 -13.04
C ASP A 55 6.01 2.31 -11.61
N ARG A 56 4.85 2.06 -10.98
CA ARG A 56 4.44 2.59 -9.68
C ARG A 56 4.52 1.54 -8.58
N PHE A 57 4.11 0.30 -8.86
CA PHE A 57 4.11 -0.79 -7.88
C PHE A 57 4.19 -2.18 -8.51
N VAL A 58 4.49 -3.15 -7.65
CA VAL A 58 4.42 -4.59 -7.92
C VAL A 58 3.47 -5.25 -6.93
N VAL A 59 2.73 -6.26 -7.38
CA VAL A 59 1.84 -7.07 -6.54
C VAL A 59 2.35 -8.49 -6.46
N PHE A 60 2.60 -8.96 -5.24
CA PHE A 60 3.02 -10.31 -4.93
C PHE A 60 1.87 -11.13 -4.34
N LEU A 61 1.85 -12.42 -4.66
CA LEU A 61 1.03 -13.40 -3.94
C LEU A 61 1.86 -14.07 -2.84
N VAL A 62 1.37 -13.98 -1.61
CA VAL A 62 2.01 -14.51 -0.40
C VAL A 62 1.13 -15.55 0.29
N GLU A 63 1.71 -16.24 1.26
CA GLU A 63 1.02 -17.20 2.13
C GLU A 63 -0.05 -16.50 3.01
N PRO A 64 -1.13 -17.19 3.40
CA PRO A 64 -2.24 -16.58 4.15
C PRO A 64 -1.82 -16.00 5.51
N ASP A 65 -0.84 -16.61 6.19
CA ASP A 65 -0.32 -16.16 7.48
C ASP A 65 0.69 -14.98 7.37
N HIS A 66 0.99 -14.52 6.16
CA HIS A 66 1.98 -13.47 5.95
C HIS A 66 1.64 -12.17 6.69
N TRP A 67 0.37 -11.79 6.68
CA TRP A 67 -0.12 -10.57 7.34
C TRP A 67 0.00 -10.63 8.86
N ASP A 68 0.02 -11.82 9.47
CA ASP A 68 0.26 -12.00 10.91
C ASP A 68 1.70 -11.62 11.27
N GLY A 69 2.68 -12.09 10.48
CA GLY A 69 4.08 -11.75 10.65
C GLY A 69 4.35 -10.26 10.44
N LEU A 70 3.75 -9.69 9.40
CA LEU A 70 3.87 -8.26 9.12
C LEU A 70 3.20 -7.41 10.22
N ALA A 71 2.02 -7.82 10.71
CA ALA A 71 1.33 -7.12 11.78
C ALA A 71 2.13 -7.09 13.09
N ALA A 72 2.76 -8.21 13.45
CA ALA A 72 3.65 -8.30 14.60
C ALA A 72 4.85 -7.35 14.45
N THR A 73 5.42 -7.27 13.25
CA THR A 73 6.55 -6.38 12.94
C THR A 73 6.17 -4.90 13.02
N LEU A 74 4.98 -4.54 12.51
CA LEU A 74 4.47 -3.17 12.52
C LEU A 74 3.83 -2.76 13.86
N GLY A 75 3.60 -3.70 14.78
CA GLY A 75 2.95 -3.45 16.06
C GLY A 75 1.47 -3.07 15.94
N VAL A 76 0.78 -3.59 14.92
CA VAL A 76 -0.63 -3.26 14.62
C VAL A 76 -1.57 -4.35 15.11
N ASN A 77 -2.81 -3.97 15.44
CA ASN A 77 -3.81 -4.92 15.94
C ASN A 77 -4.54 -5.68 14.81
N ASP A 78 -5.35 -6.68 15.17
CA ASP A 78 -6.09 -7.51 14.20
C ASP A 78 -6.96 -6.71 13.23
N ARG A 79 -7.61 -5.63 13.68
CA ARG A 79 -8.46 -4.79 12.81
C ARG A 79 -7.62 -4.01 11.81
N GLU A 80 -6.49 -3.49 12.26
CA GLU A 80 -5.55 -2.75 11.42
C GLU A 80 -4.88 -3.67 10.39
N ARG A 81 -4.47 -4.88 10.82
CA ARG A 81 -4.00 -5.95 9.93
C ARG A 81 -5.03 -6.28 8.85
N ASP A 82 -6.27 -6.54 9.25
CA ASP A 82 -7.32 -6.91 8.29
C ASP A 82 -7.64 -5.74 7.34
N ALA A 83 -7.57 -4.49 7.80
CA ALA A 83 -7.70 -3.33 6.93
C ALA A 83 -6.59 -3.24 5.88
N LEU A 84 -5.33 -3.46 6.27
CA LEU A 84 -4.18 -3.49 5.37
C LEU A 84 -4.31 -4.60 4.33
N ARG A 85 -4.58 -5.83 4.80
CA ARG A 85 -4.82 -6.99 3.93
C ARG A 85 -5.90 -6.72 2.89
N ARG A 86 -7.04 -6.17 3.34
CA ARG A 86 -8.14 -5.80 2.43
C ARG A 86 -7.74 -4.71 1.46
N ALA A 87 -7.03 -3.68 1.89
CA ALA A 87 -6.59 -2.61 1.01
C ALA A 87 -5.70 -3.16 -0.13
N HIS A 88 -4.76 -4.05 0.20
CA HIS A 88 -3.90 -4.67 -0.80
C HIS A 88 -4.67 -5.60 -1.75
N ALA A 89 -5.62 -6.39 -1.25
CA ALA A 89 -6.47 -7.24 -2.09
C ALA A 89 -7.41 -6.42 -3.01
N GLU A 90 -7.99 -5.33 -2.50
CA GLU A 90 -8.86 -4.45 -3.29
C GLU A 90 -8.06 -3.72 -4.38
N GLN A 91 -6.80 -3.34 -4.13
CA GLN A 91 -5.91 -2.78 -5.16
C GLN A 91 -5.66 -3.79 -6.28
N LEU A 92 -5.38 -5.07 -5.95
CA LEU A 92 -5.22 -6.13 -6.94
C LEU A 92 -6.49 -6.31 -7.79
N ARG A 93 -7.68 -6.28 -7.16
CA ARG A 93 -8.96 -6.33 -7.89
C ARG A 93 -9.15 -5.12 -8.80
N TRP A 94 -8.74 -3.94 -8.35
CA TRP A 94 -8.86 -2.72 -9.13
C TRP A 94 -8.01 -2.80 -10.42
N VAL A 95 -6.73 -3.17 -10.30
CA VAL A 95 -5.87 -3.37 -11.49
C VAL A 95 -6.29 -4.57 -12.33
N GLY A 96 -6.84 -5.62 -11.71
CA GLY A 96 -7.38 -6.77 -12.43
C GLY A 96 -8.55 -6.41 -13.34
N ARG A 97 -9.40 -5.45 -12.92
CA ARG A 97 -10.48 -4.94 -13.78
C ARG A 97 -9.93 -4.18 -14.98
N ASP A 98 -8.94 -3.32 -14.75
CA ASP A 98 -8.31 -2.54 -15.82
C ASP A 98 -7.57 -3.45 -16.83
N ALA A 99 -6.93 -4.50 -16.32
CA ALA A 99 -6.18 -5.47 -17.13
C ALA A 99 -7.00 -6.65 -17.68
N ASP A 100 -8.33 -6.67 -17.50
CA ASP A 100 -9.22 -7.79 -17.89
C ASP A 100 -8.81 -9.16 -17.28
N ARG A 101 -8.20 -9.14 -16.09
CA ARG A 101 -7.69 -10.33 -15.36
C ARG A 101 -8.34 -10.51 -13.98
N LEU A 102 -9.47 -9.84 -13.72
CA LEU A 102 -10.13 -9.86 -12.42
C LEU A 102 -10.40 -11.30 -11.93
N ASP A 103 -10.99 -12.14 -12.79
CA ASP A 103 -11.39 -13.52 -12.43
C ASP A 103 -10.18 -14.37 -11.98
N GLU A 104 -9.06 -14.28 -12.71
CA GLU A 104 -7.80 -14.94 -12.37
C GLU A 104 -7.29 -14.52 -10.99
N PHE A 105 -7.33 -13.22 -10.70
CA PHE A 105 -6.88 -12.68 -9.42
C PHE A 105 -7.84 -13.04 -8.28
N GLU A 106 -9.15 -13.09 -8.53
CA GLU A 106 -10.10 -13.53 -7.52
C GLU A 106 -9.87 -15.00 -7.15
N SER A 107 -9.64 -15.89 -8.12
CA SER A 107 -9.27 -17.28 -7.85
C SER A 107 -7.96 -17.42 -7.07
N ALA A 108 -6.95 -16.59 -7.38
CA ALA A 108 -5.71 -16.61 -6.62
C ALA A 108 -5.92 -16.20 -5.14
N LEU A 109 -6.76 -15.18 -4.91
CA LEU A 109 -7.09 -14.66 -3.58
C LEU A 109 -7.94 -15.62 -2.72
N GLU A 110 -8.46 -16.71 -3.28
CA GLU A 110 -9.16 -17.74 -2.50
C GLU A 110 -8.22 -18.54 -1.60
N ILE A 111 -6.93 -18.63 -1.96
CA ILE A 111 -5.92 -19.46 -1.27
C ILE A 111 -4.66 -18.70 -0.87
N ARG A 112 -4.46 -17.49 -1.39
CA ARG A 112 -3.29 -16.64 -1.17
C ARG A 112 -3.73 -15.23 -0.81
N GLU A 113 -2.79 -14.46 -0.29
CA GLU A 113 -3.01 -13.04 0.03
C GLU A 113 -2.19 -12.16 -0.91
N ALA A 114 -2.66 -10.95 -1.18
CA ALA A 114 -1.96 -9.99 -2.02
C ALA A 114 -1.13 -9.00 -1.17
N VAL A 115 0.08 -8.70 -1.64
CA VAL A 115 0.91 -7.62 -1.10
C VAL A 115 1.35 -6.70 -2.23
N VAL A 116 0.87 -5.46 -2.19
CA VAL A 116 1.30 -4.37 -3.08
C VAL A 116 2.51 -3.66 -2.47
N VAL A 117 3.57 -3.49 -3.27
CA VAL A 117 4.80 -2.77 -2.88
C VAL A 117 5.08 -1.69 -3.92
N GLY A 118 5.16 -0.43 -3.47
CA GLY A 118 5.52 0.68 -4.35
C GLY A 118 6.96 0.57 -4.86
N THR A 119 7.14 0.76 -6.16
CA THR A 119 8.43 0.70 -6.87
C THR A 119 8.92 2.06 -7.35
N GLY A 120 8.06 3.09 -7.32
CA GLY A 120 8.44 4.46 -7.62
C GLY A 120 9.39 5.08 -6.58
N PRO A 121 10.15 6.13 -6.94
CA PRO A 121 10.86 6.93 -5.93
C PRO A 121 9.84 7.39 -4.91
N GLU A 122 10.22 7.38 -3.62
CA GLU A 122 9.41 7.91 -2.54
C GLU A 122 8.90 9.27 -3.02
N SER A 123 7.60 9.41 -3.28
CA SER A 123 7.06 10.73 -3.54
C SER A 123 7.37 11.49 -2.26
N GLU A 124 8.37 12.36 -2.31
CA GLU A 124 8.67 13.31 -1.25
C GLU A 124 7.32 13.93 -0.92
N GLY A 125 6.71 13.48 0.18
CA GLY A 125 5.54 14.12 0.70
C GLY A 125 5.93 15.57 0.80
N GLU A 126 5.17 16.45 0.15
CA GLU A 126 5.38 17.89 0.21
C GLU A 126 5.23 18.31 1.68
N ALA A 127 6.33 18.15 2.43
CA ALA A 127 6.53 18.67 3.74
C ALA A 127 6.61 20.16 3.53
N GLY A 128 5.49 20.83 3.79
CA GLY A 128 5.38 22.28 3.69
C GLY A 128 6.60 22.93 4.33
N THR A 129 7.48 23.49 3.50
CA THR A 129 8.48 24.44 3.97
C THR A 129 7.77 25.78 4.08
N GLY A 130 7.10 25.94 5.20
CA GLY A 130 6.74 27.26 5.71
C GLY A 130 8.00 27.93 6.27
N VAL A 131 8.26 29.13 5.77
CA VAL A 131 8.99 30.24 6.40
C VAL A 131 10.52 30.13 6.47
N GLU A 132 11.15 30.96 5.63
CA GLU A 132 12.26 31.81 6.08
C GLU A 132 11.98 33.27 5.72
N THR A 133 11.85 34.06 6.79
CA THR A 133 11.80 35.52 6.82
C THR A 133 13.15 36.11 6.43
N GLY A 134 13.15 37.08 5.50
CA GLY A 134 14.34 37.86 5.16
C GLY A 134 13.98 39.30 4.84
N THR A 135 13.97 40.14 5.87
CA THR A 135 13.99 41.60 5.81
C THR A 135 15.11 42.12 4.90
N GLY A 136 14.78 43.06 4.01
CA GLY A 136 15.73 43.79 3.18
C GLY A 136 15.31 45.24 3.01
N THR A 137 15.58 46.04 4.03
CA THR A 137 15.61 47.51 3.98
C THR A 137 16.78 47.98 3.09
N GLY A 138 16.53 48.97 2.24
CA GLY A 138 17.57 49.82 1.62
C GLY A 138 17.12 50.30 0.25
N ALA A 139 17.17 51.58 -0.11
CA ALA A 139 17.49 52.83 0.57
C ALA A 139 16.80 53.96 -0.21
#